data_AF-A0A392PBZ8-F1
#
_entry.id   AF-A0A392PBZ8-F1
#
_cell.length_a   1.000
_cell.length_b   1.000
_cell.length_c   1.000
_cell.angle_alpha   90.00
_cell.angle_beta   90.00
_cell.angle_gamma   90.00
#
_symmetry.space_group_name_H-M   'P 1'
#
loop_
_entity.id
_entity.type
_entity.pdbx_description
1 polymer ?
#
loop_
_entity_poly.entity_id
_entity_poly.type
_entity_poly.pdbx_seq_one_letter_code
_entity_poly.pdbx_strand_id
1 'polypeptide(L)'
;NFGFNFLKHSIVRDITSKDSKNFHVNVLGCTNFTFDGFTITAPGTSINTDGIHIGRSTDVKVLNTNIATGDDCVSLGDGSRQITVRNVNCGPGHGISVGSLGKYPNEEAVEHVIVKNCTLTNTDNG
;
A
#
# COMPACT_ATOMS: atom_id res chain seq x y z
N ASN A 1 8.17 -3.76 -10.08
CA ASN A 1 8.23 -2.58 -9.19
C ASN A 1 7.78 -1.35 -9.97
N PHE A 2 6.69 -0.72 -9.55
CA PHE A 2 6.19 0.55 -10.07
C PHE A 2 6.55 1.68 -9.09
N GLY A 3 6.97 2.83 -9.62
CA GLY A 3 7.19 4.05 -8.83
C GLY A 3 6.29 5.17 -9.33
N PHE A 4 5.42 5.67 -8.45
CA PHE A 4 4.53 6.79 -8.71
C PHE A 4 4.95 7.96 -7.83
N ASN A 5 5.61 8.94 -8.42
CA ASN A 5 6.24 10.04 -7.69
C ASN A 5 5.63 11.38 -8.10
N PHE A 6 5.19 12.17 -7.12
CA PHE A 6 4.73 13.56 -7.27
C PHE A 6 3.57 13.74 -8.26
N LEU A 7 2.74 12.71 -8.41
CA LEU A 7 1.56 12.75 -9.28
C LEU A 7 0.40 13.46 -8.60
N LYS A 8 -0.44 14.10 -9.40
CA LYS A 8 -1.66 14.78 -8.95
C LYS A 8 -2.85 14.33 -9.78
N HIS A 9 -4.01 14.19 -9.16
CA HIS A 9 -5.29 13.96 -9.84
C HIS A 9 -5.24 12.78 -10.82
N SER A 10 -4.70 11.64 -10.37
CA SER A 10 -4.40 10.50 -11.25
C SER A 10 -5.05 9.22 -10.74
N ILE A 11 -5.40 8.33 -11.67
CA ILE A 11 -6.00 7.04 -11.39
C ILE A 11 -5.19 5.97 -12.10
N VAL A 12 -4.85 4.89 -11.38
CA VAL A 12 -4.27 3.67 -11.93
C VAL A 12 -5.29 2.56 -11.73
N ARG A 13 -5.69 1.93 -12.84
CA ARG A 13 -6.82 0.99 -12.84
C ARG A 13 -6.49 -0.31 -13.57
N ASP A 14 -6.98 -1.42 -13.03
CA ASP A 14 -6.99 -2.76 -13.65
C ASP A 14 -5.59 -3.25 -14.08
N ILE A 15 -4.56 -2.92 -13.31
CA ILE A 15 -3.19 -3.38 -13.54
C ILE A 15 -2.87 -4.56 -12.62
N THR A 16 -2.17 -5.54 -13.17
CA THR A 16 -1.62 -6.68 -12.43
C THR A 16 -0.10 -6.56 -12.30
N SER A 17 0.42 -6.69 -11.08
CA SER A 17 1.84 -6.78 -10.77
C SER A 17 2.14 -8.18 -10.19
N LYS A 18 3.09 -8.90 -10.80
CA LYS A 18 3.40 -10.28 -10.43
C LYS A 18 4.88 -10.48 -10.14
N ASP A 19 5.17 -11.20 -9.06
CA ASP A 19 6.49 -11.69 -8.66
C ASP A 19 7.57 -10.60 -8.67
N SER A 20 7.29 -9.46 -8.03
CA SER A 20 8.28 -8.39 -7.90
C SER A 20 9.44 -8.87 -7.01
N LYS A 21 10.67 -8.49 -7.36
CA LYS A 21 11.87 -8.89 -6.59
C LYS A 21 12.00 -8.18 -5.23
N ASN A 22 11.15 -7.19 -5.01
CA ASN A 22 11.05 -6.36 -3.83
C ASN A 22 9.62 -5.76 -3.85
N PHE A 23 9.38 -4.56 -3.31
CA PHE A 23 8.08 -3.92 -3.28
C PHE A 23 7.43 -3.94 -4.68
N HIS A 24 6.11 -4.12 -4.76
CA HIS A 24 5.38 -4.08 -6.01
C HIS A 24 5.15 -2.63 -6.45
N VAL A 25 4.78 -1.75 -5.52
CA VAL A 25 4.43 -0.35 -5.78
C VAL A 25 4.98 0.57 -4.70
N ASN A 26 5.63 1.66 -5.12
CA ASN A 26 5.98 2.80 -4.27
C ASN A 26 5.19 4.05 -4.71
N VAL A 27 4.56 4.72 -3.76
CA VAL A 27 3.82 5.97 -3.94
C VAL A 27 4.47 7.04 -3.08
N LEU A 28 5.01 8.09 -3.69
CA LEU A 28 5.74 9.14 -2.98
C LEU A 28 5.28 10.52 -3.41
N GLY A 29 4.90 11.37 -2.46
CA GLY A 29 4.60 12.78 -2.76
C GLY A 29 3.34 13.00 -3.61
N CYS A 30 2.44 12.02 -3.69
CA CYS A 30 1.26 12.09 -4.55
C CYS A 30 0.09 12.82 -3.87
N THR A 31 -0.81 13.41 -4.66
CA THR A 31 -2.01 14.08 -4.17
C THR A 31 -3.25 13.71 -4.99
N ASN A 32 -4.34 13.29 -4.34
CA ASN A 32 -5.55 12.82 -5.02
C ASN A 32 -5.20 11.73 -6.05
N PHE A 33 -4.75 10.60 -5.53
CA PHE A 33 -4.24 9.48 -6.31
C PHE A 33 -5.02 8.20 -5.97
N THR A 34 -5.52 7.51 -6.98
CA THR A 34 -6.40 6.34 -6.77
C THR A 34 -5.88 5.10 -7.48
N PHE A 35 -5.78 4.01 -6.73
CA PHE A 35 -5.75 2.65 -7.25
C PHE A 35 -7.17 2.08 -7.23
N ASP A 36 -7.58 1.44 -8.32
CA ASP A 36 -8.90 0.82 -8.45
C ASP A 36 -8.79 -0.47 -9.26
N GLY A 37 -9.19 -1.62 -8.69
CA GLY A 37 -9.11 -2.90 -9.40
C GLY A 37 -7.67 -3.45 -9.57
N PHE A 38 -6.71 -2.97 -8.79
CA PHE A 38 -5.33 -3.41 -8.88
C PHE A 38 -5.17 -4.85 -8.35
N THR A 39 -4.25 -5.63 -8.93
CA THR A 39 -3.96 -7.00 -8.48
C THR A 39 -2.46 -7.18 -8.27
N ILE A 40 -2.08 -7.68 -7.10
CA ILE A 40 -0.68 -7.96 -6.73
C ILE A 40 -0.57 -9.42 -6.30
N THR A 41 0.41 -10.14 -6.86
CA THR A 41 0.72 -11.52 -6.48
C THR A 41 2.22 -11.74 -6.38
N ALA A 42 2.66 -12.26 -5.24
CA ALA A 42 3.97 -12.86 -5.02
C ALA A 42 3.83 -14.06 -4.05
N PRO A 43 4.79 -14.99 -4.01
CA PRO A 43 4.79 -16.06 -3.02
C PRO A 43 4.81 -15.51 -1.59
N GLY A 44 4.03 -16.10 -0.68
CA GLY A 44 4.00 -15.68 0.73
C GLY A 44 5.33 -15.83 1.47
N THR A 45 6.26 -16.63 0.94
CA THR A 45 7.63 -16.77 1.45
C THR A 45 8.62 -15.77 0.84
N SER A 46 8.15 -14.87 -0.03
CA SER A 46 9.00 -13.91 -0.74
C SER A 46 9.19 -12.64 0.09
N ILE A 47 10.31 -12.59 0.82
CA ILE A 47 10.64 -11.49 1.73
C ILE A 47 10.61 -10.12 1.04
N ASN A 48 10.07 -9.10 1.73
CA ASN A 48 10.06 -7.70 1.30
C ASN A 48 9.38 -7.46 -0.06
N THR A 49 8.31 -8.22 -0.33
CA THR A 49 7.46 -8.03 -1.51
C THR A 49 6.22 -7.22 -1.18
N ASP A 50 6.38 -6.12 -0.43
CA ASP A 50 5.29 -5.23 -0.05
C ASP A 50 4.40 -4.87 -1.25
N GLY A 51 3.09 -4.84 -1.04
CA GLY A 51 2.12 -4.54 -2.08
C GLY A 51 2.20 -3.08 -2.51
N ILE A 52 1.50 -2.21 -1.76
CA ILE A 52 1.47 -0.77 -2.03
C ILE A 52 2.03 -0.02 -0.83
N HIS A 53 3.25 0.50 -0.99
CA HIS A 53 3.87 1.38 0.00
C HIS A 53 3.55 2.85 -0.32
N ILE A 54 3.02 3.59 0.65
CA ILE A 54 2.59 4.99 0.50
C ILE A 54 3.35 5.86 1.48
N GLY A 55 4.13 6.84 0.98
CA GLY A 55 4.85 7.82 1.79
C GLY A 55 4.57 9.25 1.33
N ARG A 56 4.56 10.19 2.27
CA ARG A 56 4.44 11.65 2.04
C ARG A 56 3.37 12.04 1.04
N SER A 57 2.24 11.34 1.06
CA SER A 57 1.18 11.49 0.08
C SER A 57 -0.14 11.86 0.75
N THR A 58 -0.99 12.61 0.06
CA THR A 58 -2.26 13.11 0.60
C THR A 58 -3.43 12.68 -0.28
N ASP A 59 -4.54 12.24 0.32
CA ASP A 59 -5.74 11.78 -0.41
C ASP A 59 -5.42 10.64 -1.40
N VAL A 60 -4.78 9.59 -0.87
CA VAL A 60 -4.52 8.35 -1.63
C VAL A 60 -5.60 7.33 -1.32
N LYS A 61 -6.18 6.74 -2.37
CA LYS A 61 -7.24 5.74 -2.28
C LYS A 61 -6.76 4.41 -2.87
N VAL A 62 -6.83 3.34 -2.10
CA VAL A 62 -6.61 1.96 -2.57
C VAL A 62 -7.96 1.24 -2.53
N LEU A 63 -8.55 0.99 -3.69
CA LEU A 63 -9.93 0.52 -3.83
C LEU A 63 -9.99 -0.81 -4.59
N ASN A 64 -10.89 -1.70 -4.16
CA ASN A 64 -11.29 -2.91 -4.90
C ASN A 64 -10.08 -3.74 -5.37
N THR A 65 -9.08 -3.91 -4.49
CA THR A 65 -7.76 -4.43 -4.85
C THR A 65 -7.54 -5.81 -4.21
N ASN A 66 -6.83 -6.69 -4.92
CA ASN A 66 -6.39 -7.99 -4.39
C ASN A 66 -4.87 -7.98 -4.23
N ILE A 67 -4.38 -8.29 -3.04
CA ILE A 67 -2.94 -8.27 -2.71
C ILE A 67 -2.57 -9.56 -2.00
N ALA A 68 -1.67 -10.32 -2.62
CA ALA A 68 -1.01 -11.49 -2.05
C ALA A 68 0.50 -11.28 -2.15
N THR A 69 1.18 -11.25 -1.01
CA THR A 69 2.60 -10.88 -0.89
C THR A 69 3.27 -11.71 0.20
N GLY A 70 4.59 -11.61 0.32
CA GLY A 70 5.34 -12.14 1.47
C GLY A 70 5.69 -11.08 2.51
N ASP A 71 5.05 -9.91 2.44
CA ASP A 71 5.22 -8.79 3.37
C ASP A 71 3.92 -7.95 3.43
N ASP A 72 3.96 -6.71 3.89
CA ASP A 72 2.79 -5.82 4.00
C ASP A 72 1.97 -5.74 2.69
N CYS A 73 0.64 -5.86 2.77
CA CYS A 73 -0.22 -5.64 1.62
C CYS A 73 -0.27 -4.14 1.26
N VAL A 74 -0.44 -3.31 2.29
CA VAL A 74 -0.38 -1.86 2.19
C VAL A 74 0.41 -1.35 3.39
N SER A 75 1.45 -0.56 3.16
CA SER A 75 2.26 0.04 4.22
C SER A 75 2.29 1.57 4.09
N LEU A 76 2.24 2.27 5.22
CA LEU A 76 2.20 3.74 5.27
C LEU A 76 3.45 4.31 5.92
N GLY A 77 4.26 5.03 5.14
CA GLY A 77 5.40 5.81 5.60
C GLY A 77 5.03 7.23 6.08
N ASP A 78 6.05 7.95 6.55
CA ASP A 78 5.97 9.30 7.11
C ASP A 78 5.20 10.28 6.21
N GLY A 79 4.50 11.23 6.82
CA GLY A 79 3.79 12.33 6.12
C GLY A 79 2.59 11.90 5.27
N SER A 80 2.13 10.66 5.40
CA SER A 80 0.93 10.17 4.70
C SER A 80 -0.33 10.69 5.39
N ARG A 81 -1.21 11.36 4.64
CA ARG A 81 -2.44 11.99 5.17
C ARG A 81 -3.67 11.60 4.36
N GLN A 82 -4.82 11.42 5.01
CA GLN A 82 -6.10 11.16 4.33
C GLN A 82 -6.03 9.93 3.41
N ILE A 83 -5.60 8.81 3.96
CA ILE A 83 -5.44 7.56 3.20
C ILE A 83 -6.69 6.71 3.37
N THR A 84 -7.25 6.21 2.27
CA THR A 84 -8.40 5.30 2.30
C THR A 84 -8.02 3.96 1.68
N VAL A 85 -8.09 2.90 2.46
CA VAL A 85 -7.97 1.51 2.00
C VAL A 85 -9.34 0.85 2.13
N ARG A 86 -9.97 0.50 1.00
CA ARG A 86 -11.34 0.01 1.02
C ARG A 86 -11.60 -1.11 0.03
N ASN A 87 -12.36 -2.12 0.46
CA ASN A 87 -12.66 -3.30 -0.36
C ASN A 87 -11.39 -3.99 -0.84
N VAL A 88 -10.42 -4.19 0.06
CA VAL A 88 -9.14 -4.84 -0.26
C VAL A 88 -9.12 -6.25 0.32
N ASN A 89 -8.79 -7.22 -0.53
CA ASN A 89 -8.44 -8.57 -0.09
C ASN A 89 -6.92 -8.61 0.07
N CYS A 90 -6.45 -8.80 1.30
CA CYS A 90 -5.05 -8.87 1.67
C CYS A 90 -4.73 -10.28 2.17
N GLY A 91 -3.82 -10.98 1.54
CA GLY A 91 -3.50 -12.33 1.97
C GLY A 91 -2.97 -13.27 0.89
N PRO A 92 -1.86 -14.00 1.14
CA PRO A 92 -0.97 -13.91 2.32
C PRO A 92 -0.22 -12.57 2.41
N GLY A 93 0.43 -12.30 3.55
CA GLY A 93 1.26 -11.10 3.79
C GLY A 93 1.33 -10.68 5.26
N HIS A 94 1.83 -9.48 5.57
CA HIS A 94 1.92 -8.97 6.95
C HIS A 94 0.73 -8.10 7.39
N GLY A 95 -0.23 -7.81 6.49
CA GLY A 95 -1.44 -7.03 6.79
C GLY A 95 -1.45 -5.63 6.17
N ILE A 96 -2.20 -4.72 6.79
CA ILE A 96 -2.25 -3.29 6.44
C ILE A 96 -1.59 -2.52 7.57
N SER A 97 -0.39 -1.98 7.30
CA SER A 97 0.54 -1.54 8.33
C SER A 97 0.73 -0.02 8.31
N VAL A 98 0.65 0.60 9.49
CA VAL A 98 1.09 1.98 9.69
C VAL A 98 2.54 1.96 10.13
N GLY A 99 3.42 2.43 9.26
CA GLY A 99 4.85 2.54 9.50
C GLY A 99 5.70 1.57 8.67
N SER A 100 6.92 1.25 9.12
CA SER A 100 7.50 1.71 10.40
C SER A 100 7.69 3.23 10.45
N LEU A 101 7.48 3.82 11.63
CA LEU A 101 7.76 5.24 11.94
C LEU A 101 8.73 5.32 13.13
N GLY A 102 9.41 6.44 13.30
CA GLY A 102 10.34 6.74 14.38
C GLY A 102 11.79 6.36 14.10
N LYS A 103 12.15 6.05 12.84
CA LYS A 103 13.53 5.68 12.48
C LYS A 103 14.40 6.92 12.25
N TYR A 104 13.84 7.95 11.65
CA TYR A 104 14.54 9.18 11.29
C TYR A 104 14.08 10.37 12.13
N PRO A 105 14.97 11.36 12.39
CA PRO A 105 14.56 12.61 13.01
C PRO A 105 13.64 13.40 12.07
N ASN A 106 12.63 14.05 12.64
CA ASN A 106 11.67 14.90 11.92
C ASN A 106 10.75 14.15 10.92
N GLU A 107 10.48 12.86 11.15
CA GLU A 107 9.41 12.19 10.41
C GLU A 107 8.07 12.87 10.67
N GLU A 108 7.32 13.13 9.59
CA GLU A 108 5.95 13.65 9.69
C GLU A 108 4.98 12.55 10.11
N ALA A 109 3.95 12.93 10.86
CA ALA A 109 2.92 12.00 11.30
C ALA A 109 2.13 11.38 10.14
N VAL A 110 1.62 10.17 10.37
CA VAL A 110 0.58 9.56 9.54
C VAL A 110 -0.78 9.92 10.14
N GLU A 111 -1.66 10.55 9.36
CA GLU A 111 -2.90 11.14 9.87
C GLU A 111 -4.11 10.79 8.99
N HIS A 112 -5.27 10.61 9.62
CA HIS A 112 -6.55 10.33 8.94
C HIS A 112 -6.49 9.14 7.98
N VAL A 113 -6.19 7.95 8.53
CA VAL A 113 -6.23 6.69 7.79
C VAL A 113 -7.56 6.00 8.02
N ILE A 114 -8.21 5.57 6.93
CA ILE A 114 -9.45 4.80 6.97
C ILE A 114 -9.19 3.46 6.29
N VAL A 115 -9.31 2.38 7.05
CA VAL A 115 -9.33 1.01 6.53
C VAL A 115 -10.75 0.47 6.71
N LYS A 116 -11.42 0.09 5.62
CA LYS A 116 -12.84 -0.32 5.67
C LYS A 116 -13.14 -1.45 4.71
N ASN A 117 -13.98 -2.40 5.12
CA ASN A 117 -14.41 -3.54 4.28
C ASN A 117 -13.22 -4.29 3.68
N CYS A 118 -12.16 -4.53 4.46
CA CYS A 118 -11.01 -5.29 4.01
C CYS A 118 -11.07 -6.70 4.59
N THR A 119 -10.63 -7.68 3.81
CA THR A 119 -10.54 -9.08 4.25
C THR A 119 -9.08 -9.46 4.31
N LEU A 120 -8.63 -9.86 5.50
CA LEU A 120 -7.26 -10.31 5.73
C LEU A 120 -7.28 -11.84 5.86
N THR A 121 -6.49 -12.55 5.06
CA THR A 121 -6.50 -14.02 5.00
C THR A 121 -5.08 -14.56 4.96
N ASN A 122 -4.73 -15.45 5.89
CA ASN A 122 -3.38 -16.00 6.00
C ASN A 122 -2.30 -14.90 6.09
N THR A 123 -2.60 -13.83 6.81
CA THR A 123 -1.65 -12.78 7.12
C THR A 123 -1.03 -13.00 8.50
N ASP A 124 0.21 -12.56 8.68
CA ASP A 124 0.89 -12.67 9.97
C ASP A 124 0.30 -11.70 11.02
N ASN A 125 -0.16 -10.53 10.56
CA ASN A 125 -0.86 -9.54 11.39
C ASN A 125 -2.15 -9.06 10.70
N GLY A 126 -3.04 -8.39 11.46
CA GLY A 126 -4.27 -7.81 10.93
C GLY A 126 -4.94 -6.78 11.81
#